data_AF-A0A8J2QBF4-F1
#
_entry.id   AF-A0A8J2QBF4-F1
#
_cell.length_a   1.000
_cell.length_b   1.000
_cell.length_c   1.000
_cell.angle_alpha   90.00
_cell.angle_beta   90.00
_cell.angle_gamma   90.00
#
_symmetry.space_group_name_H-M   'P 1'
#
loop_
_entity.id
_entity.type
_entity.pdbx_description
1 polymer ?
#
loop_
_entity_poly.entity_id
_entity_poly.type
_entity_poly.pdbx_seq_one_letter_code
_entity_poly.pdbx_strand_id
1 'polypeptide(L)'
;MKSLIRERSRSQSPAKPGVISPCGEAAHNELSNILADFNRDGVPVLQGFDIADIPEEAFAYLQWASKQQAIDEFYDWKLLTPEEGSRQAVIRELIFTEADYIKHLMAIVEVFMGAAHALQAKGKLLRIDTSMLFSNIPDVLNASLYLWNYTFVPMIKDALMNSSPFNIDLMREGFALFKDIMLPYEKYLIDQNKLLEYNRQNQKDSEYSIYLSWCHSRRECNRLQLNDFLVKPMQRLTKYGLLLNRIIHYTHNETEEKSLKIMEQTTSTVVTEINRSVRQNEEVEKVIALQKTLENLDCEIKDEEVEKLYNAYGKLNLSAPMLYCLPAHRRTLTHQADLRFRDSAKEARTI
;
A
#
# COMPACT_ATOMS: atom_id res chain seq x y z
N MET A 1 -34.51 39.20 -42.49
CA MET A 1 -34.15 40.61 -42.28
C MET A 1 -33.09 40.67 -41.18
N LYS A 2 -31.81 40.87 -41.57
CA LYS A 2 -30.68 41.50 -40.83
C LYS A 2 -30.40 40.98 -39.40
N SER A 3 -29.20 40.63 -38.96
CA SER A 3 -27.82 40.89 -39.40
C SER A 3 -26.87 40.32 -38.33
N LEU A 4 -25.61 40.09 -38.72
CA LEU A 4 -24.40 40.05 -37.86
C LEU A 4 -24.12 38.76 -37.07
N ILE A 5 -23.50 37.78 -37.73
CA ILE A 5 -22.41 36.99 -37.10
C ILE A 5 -21.21 37.10 -38.03
N ARG A 6 -20.32 38.03 -37.67
CA ARG A 6 -19.05 38.30 -38.34
C ARG A 6 -17.93 37.89 -37.38
N GLU A 7 -17.08 36.98 -37.86
CA GLU A 7 -15.66 36.81 -37.54
C GLU A 7 -15.24 36.73 -36.06
N ARG A 8 -14.81 35.54 -35.64
CA ARG A 8 -13.64 35.36 -34.76
C ARG A 8 -13.02 33.97 -34.93
N SER A 9 -12.49 33.72 -36.11
CA SER A 9 -11.43 32.74 -36.35
C SER A 9 -10.14 33.26 -35.69
N ARG A 10 -9.87 32.86 -34.45
CA ARG A 10 -8.51 32.94 -33.88
C ARG A 10 -7.76 31.66 -34.27
N SER A 11 -6.78 31.84 -35.13
CA SER A 11 -5.72 30.89 -35.43
C SER A 11 -5.09 30.37 -34.13
N GLN A 12 -5.28 29.09 -33.83
CA GLN A 12 -4.39 28.37 -32.92
C GLN A 12 -3.08 28.15 -33.67
N SER A 13 -2.01 28.79 -33.21
CA SER A 13 -0.65 28.41 -33.57
C SER A 13 -0.36 27.01 -33.02
N PRO A 14 0.27 26.11 -33.79
CA PRO A 14 0.67 24.82 -33.27
C PRO A 14 1.74 25.04 -32.21
N ALA A 15 1.52 24.46 -31.02
CA ALA A 15 2.52 24.42 -29.96
C ALA A 15 3.77 23.72 -30.52
N LYS A 16 4.92 24.42 -30.49
CA LYS A 16 6.21 23.83 -30.81
C LYS A 16 6.49 22.69 -29.82
N PRO A 17 7.04 21.54 -30.26
CA PRO A 17 7.62 20.57 -29.34
C PRO A 17 8.70 21.29 -28.53
N GLY A 18 8.64 21.20 -27.20
CA GLY A 18 9.68 21.74 -26.34
C GLY A 18 11.02 21.12 -26.72
N VAL A 19 11.98 21.95 -27.12
CA VAL A 19 13.36 21.53 -27.38
C VAL A 19 13.92 21.05 -26.05
N ILE A 20 14.16 19.74 -25.94
CA ILE A 20 14.89 19.15 -24.82
C ILE A 20 16.31 19.75 -24.89
N SER A 21 16.78 20.33 -23.78
CA SER A 21 18.13 20.86 -23.69
C SER A 21 19.15 19.74 -23.98
N PRO A 22 20.26 19.98 -24.70
CA PRO A 22 21.26 18.96 -25.02
C PRO A 22 21.81 18.20 -23.79
N CYS A 23 21.79 18.86 -22.63
CA CYS A 23 22.19 18.27 -21.35
C CYS A 23 21.19 17.22 -20.85
N GLY A 24 19.89 17.39 -21.15
CA GLY A 24 18.84 16.44 -20.80
C GLY A 24 18.88 15.15 -21.63
N GLU A 25 19.15 15.26 -22.93
CA GLU A 25 19.28 14.09 -23.81
C GLU A 25 20.46 13.19 -23.42
N ALA A 26 21.61 13.78 -23.06
CA ALA A 26 22.77 13.03 -22.58
C ALA A 26 22.49 12.27 -21.28
N ALA A 27 21.81 12.92 -20.32
CA ALA A 27 21.44 12.30 -19.05
C ALA A 27 20.41 11.15 -19.22
N HIS A 28 19.44 11.31 -20.12
CA HIS A 28 18.48 10.25 -20.47
C HIS A 28 19.13 9.06 -21.18
N ASN A 29 20.12 9.32 -22.04
CA ASN A 29 20.90 8.27 -22.69
C ASN A 29 21.74 7.47 -21.69
N GLU A 30 22.37 8.14 -20.73
CA GLU A 30 23.14 7.47 -19.67
C GLU A 30 22.25 6.61 -18.76
N LEU A 31 21.08 7.12 -18.34
CA LEU A 31 20.11 6.34 -17.58
C LEU A 31 19.66 5.10 -18.35
N SER A 32 19.35 5.26 -19.64
CA SER A 32 18.94 4.14 -20.50
C SER A 32 20.04 3.09 -20.67
N ASN A 33 21.31 3.50 -20.73
CA ASN A 33 22.45 2.59 -20.79
C ASN A 33 22.58 1.77 -19.50
N ILE A 34 22.43 2.41 -18.32
CA ILE A 34 22.47 1.70 -17.04
C ILE A 34 21.35 0.66 -16.94
N LEU A 35 20.14 1.03 -17.39
CA LEU A 35 18.99 0.12 -17.42
C LEU A 35 19.17 -1.01 -18.44
N ALA A 36 19.91 -0.78 -19.53
CA ALA A 36 20.31 -1.82 -20.46
C ALA A 36 21.31 -2.82 -19.83
N ASP A 37 22.23 -2.35 -18.99
CA ASP A 37 23.10 -3.23 -18.23
C ASP A 37 22.30 -4.13 -17.28
N PHE A 38 21.29 -3.59 -16.59
CA PHE A 38 20.41 -4.40 -15.73
C PHE A 38 19.63 -5.48 -16.50
N ASN A 39 19.33 -5.24 -17.79
CA ASN A 39 18.72 -6.29 -18.63
C ASN A 39 19.65 -7.46 -18.88
N ARG A 40 20.97 -7.20 -18.96
CA ARG A 40 21.99 -8.20 -19.26
C ARG A 40 22.47 -8.92 -18.00
N ASP A 41 22.73 -8.14 -16.94
CA ASP A 41 23.45 -8.60 -15.75
C ASP A 41 22.49 -8.92 -14.58
N GLY A 42 21.20 -8.57 -14.71
CA GLY A 42 20.22 -8.64 -13.63
C GLY A 42 20.22 -7.37 -12.77
N VAL A 43 19.16 -7.20 -11.98
CA VAL A 43 19.08 -6.08 -11.03
C VAL A 43 20.00 -6.38 -9.83
N PRO A 44 20.84 -5.43 -9.41
CA PRO A 44 21.64 -5.60 -8.21
C PRO A 44 20.75 -5.87 -6.99
N VAL A 45 21.20 -6.79 -6.12
CA VAL A 45 20.50 -7.12 -4.88
C VAL A 45 20.40 -5.89 -3.99
N LEU A 46 19.20 -5.68 -3.43
CA LEU A 46 18.94 -4.58 -2.50
C LEU A 46 19.83 -4.71 -1.25
N GLN A 47 20.63 -3.69 -0.96
CA GLN A 47 21.52 -3.68 0.20
C GLN A 47 20.76 -3.30 1.49
N GLY A 48 21.12 -3.93 2.60
CA GLY A 48 20.53 -3.63 3.92
C GLY A 48 19.12 -4.17 4.14
N PHE A 49 18.65 -5.05 3.25
CA PHE A 49 17.43 -5.83 3.44
C PHE A 49 17.80 -7.31 3.56
N ASP A 50 17.44 -7.90 4.69
CA ASP A 50 17.52 -9.35 4.91
C ASP A 50 16.13 -9.95 4.69
N ILE A 51 16.04 -10.85 3.70
CA ILE A 51 14.83 -11.64 3.48
C ILE A 51 14.57 -12.54 4.68
N ALA A 52 13.29 -12.81 4.97
CA ALA A 52 12.89 -13.68 6.07
C ALA A 52 13.65 -15.01 6.04
N ASP A 53 14.17 -15.41 7.20
CA ASP A 53 14.88 -16.66 7.38
C ASP A 53 13.87 -17.81 7.41
N ILE A 54 13.47 -18.24 6.21
CA ILE A 54 12.60 -19.40 6.00
C ILE A 54 13.38 -20.50 5.29
N PRO A 55 13.07 -21.79 5.56
CA PRO A 55 13.76 -22.91 4.92
C PRO A 55 13.70 -22.82 3.38
N GLU A 56 14.75 -23.28 2.69
CA GLU A 56 14.77 -23.34 1.22
C GLU A 56 13.57 -24.13 0.64
N GLU A 57 13.11 -25.15 1.36
CA GLU A 57 11.90 -25.93 1.03
C GLU A 57 10.65 -25.02 0.94
N ALA A 58 10.53 -24.03 1.83
CA ALA A 58 9.41 -23.10 1.82
C ALA A 58 9.38 -22.24 0.54
N PHE A 59 10.55 -21.77 0.10
CA PHE A 59 10.70 -21.07 -1.19
C PHE A 59 10.39 -21.96 -2.39
N ALA A 60 10.79 -23.24 -2.35
CA ALA A 60 10.46 -24.19 -3.40
C ALA A 60 8.94 -24.38 -3.53
N TYR A 61 8.23 -24.53 -2.41
CA TYR A 61 6.77 -24.59 -2.41
C TYR A 61 6.12 -23.29 -2.87
N LEU A 62 6.68 -22.13 -2.52
CA LEU A 62 6.21 -20.84 -3.02
C LEU A 62 6.28 -20.77 -4.55
N GLN A 63 7.42 -21.15 -5.12
CA GLN A 63 7.62 -21.18 -6.58
C GLN A 63 6.69 -22.17 -7.29
N TRP A 64 6.48 -23.34 -6.67
CA TRP A 64 5.52 -24.35 -7.14
C TRP A 64 4.08 -23.82 -7.13
N ALA A 65 3.63 -23.30 -5.99
CA ALA A 65 2.27 -22.81 -5.78
C ALA A 65 1.92 -21.62 -6.68
N SER A 66 2.93 -20.89 -7.14
CA SER A 66 2.70 -19.78 -8.07
C SER A 66 2.38 -20.21 -9.50
N LYS A 67 2.38 -21.52 -9.79
CA LYS A 67 1.97 -22.08 -11.08
C LYS A 67 0.59 -22.71 -10.92
N GLN A 68 -0.46 -22.05 -11.41
CA GLN A 68 -1.85 -22.51 -11.29
C GLN A 68 -2.02 -23.98 -11.69
N GLN A 69 -1.44 -24.36 -12.85
CA GLN A 69 -1.47 -25.75 -13.34
C GLN A 69 -0.89 -26.76 -12.34
N ALA A 70 0.18 -26.39 -11.63
CA ALA A 70 0.85 -27.30 -10.70
C ALA A 70 0.00 -27.58 -9.45
N ILE A 71 -0.82 -26.61 -9.02
CA ILE A 71 -1.77 -26.82 -7.92
C ILE A 71 -2.98 -27.63 -8.42
N ASP A 72 -3.47 -27.35 -9.63
CA ASP A 72 -4.65 -28.05 -10.18
C ASP A 72 -4.37 -29.54 -10.48
N GLU A 73 -3.13 -29.88 -10.81
CA GLU A 73 -2.67 -31.26 -11.07
C GLU A 73 -2.14 -31.98 -9.81
N PHE A 74 -2.15 -31.32 -8.64
CA PHE A 74 -1.50 -31.83 -7.43
C PHE A 74 -2.10 -33.16 -6.92
N TYR A 75 -3.43 -33.31 -7.00
CA TYR A 75 -4.12 -34.57 -6.80
C TYR A 75 -5.41 -34.63 -7.61
N ASP A 76 -5.91 -35.83 -7.89
CA ASP A 76 -7.14 -36.03 -8.65
C ASP A 76 -8.37 -35.68 -7.80
N TRP A 77 -8.68 -34.39 -7.73
CA TRP A 77 -9.83 -33.87 -7.01
C TRP A 77 -11.17 -34.32 -7.60
N LYS A 78 -11.19 -34.92 -8.81
CA LYS A 78 -12.41 -35.50 -9.39
C LYS A 78 -12.85 -36.77 -8.67
N LEU A 79 -11.96 -37.37 -7.88
CA LEU A 79 -12.27 -38.50 -7.01
C LEU A 79 -12.97 -38.07 -5.71
N LEU A 80 -13.01 -36.76 -5.41
CA LEU A 80 -13.67 -36.23 -4.21
C LEU A 80 -15.18 -36.06 -4.42
N THR A 81 -15.91 -35.97 -3.31
CA THR A 81 -17.32 -35.56 -3.35
C THR A 81 -17.42 -34.13 -3.91
N PRO A 82 -18.54 -33.74 -4.55
CA PRO A 82 -18.71 -32.39 -5.10
C PRO A 82 -18.51 -31.27 -4.06
N GLU A 83 -18.93 -31.51 -2.81
CA GLU A 83 -18.76 -30.59 -1.68
C GLU A 83 -17.29 -30.43 -1.31
N GLU A 84 -16.55 -31.54 -1.13
CA GLU A 84 -15.12 -31.50 -0.80
C GLU A 84 -14.29 -30.95 -1.97
N GLY A 85 -14.68 -31.25 -3.21
CA GLY A 85 -14.08 -30.65 -4.41
C GLY A 85 -14.21 -29.12 -4.42
N SER A 86 -15.39 -28.61 -4.02
CA SER A 86 -15.65 -27.17 -3.89
C SER A 86 -14.83 -26.54 -2.75
N ARG A 87 -14.79 -27.20 -1.59
CA ARG A 87 -13.97 -26.77 -0.45
C ARG A 87 -12.50 -26.66 -0.82
N GLN A 88 -11.96 -27.69 -1.44
CA GLN A 88 -10.57 -27.74 -1.86
C GLN A 88 -10.26 -26.74 -2.98
N ALA A 89 -11.22 -26.40 -3.85
CA ALA A 89 -11.03 -25.34 -4.84
C ALA A 89 -10.77 -23.98 -4.16
N VAL A 90 -11.47 -23.67 -3.06
CA VAL A 90 -11.22 -22.45 -2.29
C VAL A 90 -9.87 -22.49 -1.58
N ILE A 91 -9.45 -23.67 -1.07
CA ILE A 91 -8.13 -23.83 -0.43
C ILE A 91 -7.01 -23.65 -1.47
N ARG A 92 -7.15 -24.24 -2.67
CA ARG A 92 -6.24 -24.02 -3.80
C ARG A 92 -6.15 -22.54 -4.18
N GLU A 93 -7.29 -21.86 -4.25
CA GLU A 93 -7.36 -20.41 -4.49
C GLU A 93 -6.58 -19.64 -3.42
N LEU A 94 -6.75 -19.98 -2.13
CA LEU A 94 -6.03 -19.34 -1.03
C LEU A 94 -4.50 -19.50 -1.16
N ILE A 95 -4.03 -20.72 -1.44
CA ILE A 95 -2.61 -21.05 -1.63
C ILE A 95 -2.04 -20.30 -2.84
N PHE A 96 -2.69 -20.42 -4.01
CA PHE A 96 -2.24 -19.80 -5.25
C PHE A 96 -2.14 -18.28 -5.11
N THR A 97 -3.20 -17.66 -4.58
CA THR A 97 -3.26 -16.20 -4.46
C THR A 97 -2.32 -15.66 -3.38
N GLU A 98 -1.95 -16.47 -2.38
CA GLU A 98 -0.87 -16.09 -1.44
C GLU A 98 0.48 -16.08 -2.14
N ALA A 99 0.79 -17.17 -2.86
CA ALA A 99 2.08 -17.29 -3.54
C ALA A 99 2.26 -16.20 -4.62
N ASP A 100 1.21 -15.92 -5.38
CA ASP A 100 1.16 -14.84 -6.37
C ASP A 100 1.30 -13.45 -5.72
N TYR A 101 0.66 -13.23 -4.57
CA TYR A 101 0.82 -11.99 -3.81
C TYR A 101 2.25 -11.80 -3.29
N ILE A 102 2.87 -12.83 -2.72
CA ILE A 102 4.27 -12.76 -2.26
C ILE A 102 5.20 -12.49 -3.43
N LYS A 103 4.99 -13.13 -4.59
CA LYS A 103 5.75 -12.81 -5.81
C LYS A 103 5.61 -11.36 -6.23
N HIS A 104 4.41 -10.80 -6.11
CA HIS A 104 4.20 -9.39 -6.39
C HIS A 104 4.97 -8.49 -5.42
N LEU A 105 5.04 -8.83 -4.12
CA LEU A 105 5.88 -8.11 -3.16
C LEU A 105 7.38 -8.25 -3.46
N MET A 106 7.84 -9.46 -3.80
CA MET A 106 9.22 -9.71 -4.24
C MET A 106 9.58 -8.87 -5.46
N ALA A 107 8.68 -8.76 -6.45
CA ALA A 107 8.90 -7.89 -7.61
C ALA A 107 9.11 -6.43 -7.20
N ILE A 108 8.39 -5.91 -6.20
CA ILE A 108 8.61 -4.55 -5.68
C ILE A 108 10.02 -4.43 -5.09
N VAL A 109 10.45 -5.37 -4.26
CA VAL A 109 11.75 -5.33 -3.58
C VAL A 109 12.91 -5.54 -4.57
N GLU A 110 12.83 -6.57 -5.39
CA GLU A 110 13.92 -7.01 -6.28
C GLU A 110 14.04 -6.13 -7.53
N VAL A 111 12.92 -5.74 -8.14
CA VAL A 111 12.93 -4.96 -9.38
C VAL A 111 12.88 -3.47 -9.09
N PHE A 112 11.86 -2.99 -8.39
CA PHE A 112 11.66 -1.55 -8.23
C PHE A 112 12.66 -0.97 -7.23
N MET A 113 12.71 -1.47 -6.00
CA MET A 113 13.63 -0.95 -4.98
C MET A 113 15.08 -1.21 -5.36
N GLY A 114 15.41 -2.45 -5.78
CA GLY A 114 16.75 -2.82 -6.23
C GLY A 114 17.27 -1.92 -7.36
N ALA A 115 16.48 -1.71 -8.41
CA ALA A 115 16.89 -0.84 -9.51
C ALA A 115 16.97 0.63 -9.10
N ALA A 116 16.03 1.14 -8.28
CA ALA A 116 16.06 2.52 -7.81
C ALA A 116 17.34 2.80 -6.99
N HIS A 117 17.70 1.92 -6.05
CA HIS A 117 18.91 2.07 -5.25
C HIS A 117 20.18 1.95 -6.09
N ALA A 118 20.22 1.01 -7.03
CA ALA A 118 21.35 0.86 -7.94
C ALA A 118 21.54 2.08 -8.86
N LEU A 119 20.44 2.72 -9.28
CA LEU A 119 20.47 3.99 -10.01
C LEU A 119 20.96 5.14 -9.13
N GLN A 120 20.51 5.23 -7.88
CA GLN A 120 20.96 6.24 -6.92
C GLN A 120 22.45 6.13 -6.63
N ALA A 121 22.99 4.90 -6.51
CA ALA A 121 24.42 4.67 -6.37
C ALA A 121 25.25 5.16 -7.57
N LYS A 122 24.62 5.25 -8.75
CA LYS A 122 25.21 5.81 -9.98
C LYS A 122 24.84 7.28 -10.22
N GLY A 123 24.28 7.97 -9.22
CA GLY A 123 23.96 9.40 -9.29
C GLY A 123 22.68 9.73 -10.07
N LYS A 124 21.81 8.76 -10.33
CA LYS A 124 20.49 8.95 -11.00
C LYS A 124 19.34 8.86 -9.99
N LEU A 125 18.17 9.40 -10.31
CA LEU A 125 16.99 9.38 -9.42
C LEU A 125 17.22 10.00 -8.02
N LEU A 126 18.20 10.89 -7.86
CA LEU A 126 18.56 11.46 -6.54
C LEU A 126 17.44 12.30 -5.90
N ARG A 127 16.45 12.73 -6.70
CA ARG A 127 15.28 13.47 -6.23
C ARG A 127 14.17 12.58 -5.71
N ILE A 128 14.26 11.27 -5.96
CA ILE A 128 13.27 10.28 -5.55
C ILE A 128 13.66 9.71 -4.20
N ASP A 129 12.79 9.92 -3.23
CA ASP A 129 12.88 9.31 -1.91
C ASP A 129 12.19 7.94 -1.96
N THR A 130 13.01 6.89 -1.97
CA THR A 130 12.53 5.51 -2.02
C THR A 130 11.82 5.08 -0.72
N SER A 131 12.12 5.73 0.42
CA SER A 131 11.39 5.48 1.67
C SER A 131 9.95 6.00 1.59
N MET A 132 9.74 7.15 0.92
CA MET A 132 8.40 7.69 0.68
C MET A 132 7.63 6.90 -0.39
N LEU A 133 8.34 6.29 -1.34
CA LEU A 133 7.71 5.53 -2.43
C LEU A 133 7.28 4.11 -2.04
N PHE A 134 8.07 3.45 -1.19
CA PHE A 134 7.85 2.04 -0.84
C PHE A 134 7.56 1.80 0.65
N SER A 135 7.67 2.83 1.50
CA SER A 135 7.52 2.71 2.97
C SER A 135 8.27 1.48 3.51
N ASN A 136 7.58 0.57 4.19
CA ASN A 136 8.12 -0.64 4.78
C ASN A 136 7.70 -1.92 4.05
N ILE A 137 7.53 -1.88 2.72
CA ILE A 137 7.23 -3.09 1.90
C ILE A 137 8.17 -4.27 2.18
N PRO A 138 9.49 -4.09 2.40
CA PRO A 138 10.34 -5.23 2.71
C PRO A 138 9.93 -5.96 4.00
N ASP A 139 9.45 -5.23 5.01
CA ASP A 139 8.91 -5.83 6.24
C ASP A 139 7.57 -6.54 5.97
N VAL A 140 6.73 -6.01 5.08
CA VAL A 140 5.48 -6.62 4.64
C VAL A 140 5.74 -7.92 3.85
N LEU A 141 6.80 -7.95 3.03
CA LEU A 141 7.26 -9.16 2.36
C LEU A 141 7.68 -10.22 3.38
N ASN A 142 8.51 -9.85 4.35
CA ASN A 142 8.97 -10.78 5.39
C ASN A 142 7.80 -11.33 6.22
N ALA A 143 6.83 -10.48 6.60
CA ALA A 143 5.59 -10.92 7.23
C ALA A 143 4.85 -11.98 6.39
N SER A 144 4.71 -11.74 5.09
CA SER A 144 4.01 -12.67 4.19
C SER A 144 4.77 -13.98 4.02
N LEU A 145 6.10 -13.94 3.98
CA LEU A 145 6.97 -15.13 3.97
C LEU A 145 6.87 -15.94 5.27
N TYR A 146 6.78 -15.28 6.43
CA TYR A 146 6.52 -15.99 7.68
C TYR A 146 5.13 -16.62 7.69
N LEU A 147 4.10 -15.90 7.23
CA LEU A 147 2.76 -16.47 7.09
C LEU A 147 2.79 -17.70 6.17
N TRP A 148 3.47 -17.61 5.03
CA TRP A 148 3.70 -18.72 4.11
C TRP A 148 4.29 -19.94 4.82
N ASN A 149 5.38 -19.73 5.54
CA ASN A 149 6.10 -20.78 6.24
C ASN A 149 5.27 -21.44 7.36
N TYR A 150 4.57 -20.67 8.18
CA TYR A 150 3.84 -21.22 9.33
C TYR A 150 2.42 -21.71 9.00
N THR A 151 1.85 -21.29 7.87
CA THR A 151 0.45 -21.60 7.52
C THR A 151 0.35 -22.59 6.37
N PHE A 152 1.12 -22.39 5.31
CA PHE A 152 0.93 -23.09 4.03
C PHE A 152 1.90 -24.25 3.86
N VAL A 153 3.17 -24.08 4.26
CA VAL A 153 4.19 -25.14 4.12
C VAL A 153 3.83 -26.44 4.85
N PRO A 154 3.35 -26.44 6.11
CA PRO A 154 2.98 -27.66 6.81
C PRO A 154 1.84 -28.39 6.10
N MET A 155 0.85 -27.65 5.63
CA MET A 155 -0.31 -28.17 4.90
C MET A 155 0.08 -28.78 3.55
N ILE A 156 0.95 -28.11 2.78
CA ILE A 156 1.45 -28.61 1.49
C ILE A 156 2.29 -29.88 1.70
N LYS A 157 3.16 -29.88 2.71
CA LYS A 157 4.04 -31.01 3.03
C LYS A 157 3.26 -32.25 3.43
N ASP A 158 2.26 -32.09 4.30
CA ASP A 158 1.38 -33.19 4.71
C ASP A 158 0.62 -33.78 3.52
N ALA A 159 0.02 -32.93 2.68
CA ALA A 159 -0.71 -33.36 1.51
C ALA A 159 0.20 -34.11 0.50
N LEU A 160 1.45 -33.67 0.34
CA LEU A 160 2.45 -34.33 -0.51
C LEU A 160 2.85 -35.70 0.04
N MET A 161 3.13 -35.79 1.35
CA MET A 161 3.56 -37.03 2.00
C MET A 161 2.47 -38.10 1.99
N ASN A 162 1.22 -37.70 2.19
CA ASN A 162 0.08 -38.62 2.32
C ASN A 162 -0.70 -38.80 1.01
N SER A 163 -0.36 -38.07 -0.05
CA SER A 163 -1.14 -38.01 -1.30
C SER A 163 -2.63 -37.74 -1.03
N SER A 164 -2.89 -36.79 -0.14
CA SER A 164 -4.23 -36.47 0.37
C SER A 164 -4.63 -35.03 0.03
N PRO A 165 -5.93 -34.68 0.13
CA PRO A 165 -6.37 -33.29 0.05
C PRO A 165 -5.71 -32.42 1.13
N PHE A 166 -5.74 -31.09 0.93
CA PHE A 166 -5.14 -30.15 1.88
C PHE A 166 -5.89 -30.15 3.21
N ASN A 167 -5.14 -30.35 4.29
CA ASN A 167 -5.65 -30.33 5.65
C ASN A 167 -5.54 -28.93 6.28
N ILE A 168 -6.68 -28.27 6.42
CA ILE A 168 -6.78 -26.91 6.98
C ILE A 168 -6.36 -26.81 8.45
N ASP A 169 -6.39 -27.89 9.21
CA ASP A 169 -6.04 -27.85 10.63
C ASP A 169 -4.58 -27.51 10.83
N LEU A 170 -3.75 -27.75 9.82
CA LEU A 170 -2.33 -27.40 9.79
C LEU A 170 -2.09 -25.88 9.64
N MET A 171 -3.12 -25.10 9.30
CA MET A 171 -3.01 -23.63 9.25
C MET A 171 -3.11 -22.96 10.63
N ARG A 172 -3.52 -23.70 11.68
CA ARG A 172 -3.80 -23.12 13.01
C ARG A 172 -2.64 -22.36 13.62
N GLU A 173 -1.42 -22.88 13.50
CA GLU A 173 -0.23 -22.27 14.09
C GLU A 173 0.05 -20.91 13.45
N GLY A 174 0.06 -20.86 12.11
CA GLY A 174 0.19 -19.60 11.39
C GLY A 174 -0.90 -18.58 11.72
N PHE A 175 -2.16 -19.01 11.86
CA PHE A 175 -3.23 -18.10 12.26
C PHE A 175 -3.21 -17.69 13.74
N ALA A 176 -2.61 -18.49 14.62
CA ALA A 176 -2.37 -18.10 16.01
C ALA A 176 -1.33 -16.97 16.10
N LEU A 177 -0.33 -16.98 15.21
CA LEU A 177 0.69 -15.93 15.08
C LEU A 177 0.27 -14.77 14.17
N PHE A 178 -0.92 -14.81 13.58
CA PHE A 178 -1.36 -13.87 12.54
C PHE A 178 -1.28 -12.41 12.99
N LYS A 179 -1.64 -12.12 14.24
CA LYS A 179 -1.59 -10.75 14.78
C LYS A 179 -0.17 -10.20 14.77
N ASP A 180 0.80 -10.97 15.23
CA ASP A 180 2.20 -10.55 15.32
C ASP A 180 2.82 -10.46 13.92
N ILE A 181 2.50 -11.42 13.04
CA ILE A 181 2.94 -11.42 11.65
C ILE A 181 2.41 -10.19 10.90
N MET A 182 1.19 -9.72 11.19
CA MET A 182 0.57 -8.60 10.48
C MET A 182 0.97 -7.21 11.00
N LEU A 183 1.81 -7.10 12.04
CA LEU A 183 2.25 -5.79 12.56
C LEU A 183 2.87 -4.87 11.49
N PRO A 184 3.72 -5.35 10.56
CA PRO A 184 4.27 -4.49 9.51
C PRO A 184 3.22 -3.93 8.54
N TYR A 185 2.08 -4.63 8.37
CA TYR A 185 0.99 -4.15 7.53
C TYR A 185 0.34 -2.89 8.11
N GLU A 186 0.25 -2.77 9.43
CA GLU A 186 -0.34 -1.59 10.07
C GLU A 186 0.41 -0.31 9.67
N LYS A 187 1.75 -0.33 9.78
CA LYS A 187 2.61 0.79 9.35
C LYS A 187 2.46 1.07 7.86
N TYR A 188 2.49 0.04 7.03
CA TYR A 188 2.38 0.19 5.58
C TYR A 188 1.05 0.84 5.18
N LEU A 189 -0.05 0.39 5.78
CA LEU A 189 -1.40 0.86 5.45
C LEU A 189 -1.67 2.28 5.95
N ILE A 190 -1.03 2.70 7.04
CA ILE A 190 -1.01 4.10 7.47
C ILE A 190 -0.36 4.99 6.39
N ASP A 191 0.74 4.55 5.79
CA ASP A 191 1.48 5.35 4.81
C ASP A 191 0.95 5.20 3.36
N GLN A 192 0.05 4.24 3.11
CA GLN A 192 -0.38 3.87 1.74
C GLN A 192 -0.92 5.04 0.91
N ASN A 193 -1.73 5.93 1.50
CA ASN A 193 -2.25 7.08 0.77
C ASN A 193 -1.14 8.06 0.38
N LYS A 194 -0.16 8.27 1.26
CA LYS A 194 0.97 9.16 1.01
C LYS A 194 1.90 8.62 -0.05
N LEU A 195 2.23 7.32 -0.01
CA LEU A 195 3.09 6.72 -1.03
C LEU A 195 2.45 6.71 -2.42
N LEU A 196 1.12 6.53 -2.50
CA LEU A 196 0.40 6.59 -3.78
C LEU A 196 0.40 8.01 -4.35
N GLU A 197 0.17 9.00 -3.49
CA GLU A 197 0.23 10.42 -3.86
C GLU A 197 1.65 10.83 -4.25
N TYR A 198 2.67 10.38 -3.51
CA TYR A 198 4.07 10.61 -3.82
C TYR A 198 4.45 10.01 -5.18
N ASN A 199 4.06 8.77 -5.45
CA ASN A 199 4.26 8.14 -6.76
C ASN A 199 3.61 9.00 -7.87
N ARG A 200 2.36 9.42 -7.69
CA ARG A 200 1.62 10.23 -8.66
C ARG A 200 2.28 11.58 -8.94
N GLN A 201 2.81 12.25 -7.91
CA GLN A 201 3.49 13.54 -8.06
C GLN A 201 4.79 13.41 -8.84
N ASN A 202 5.54 12.31 -8.62
CA ASN A 202 6.83 12.08 -9.26
C ASN A 202 6.72 11.57 -10.70
N GLN A 203 5.56 11.09 -11.17
CA GLN A 203 5.37 10.65 -12.57
C GLN A 203 5.68 11.70 -13.64
N LYS A 204 5.72 12.99 -13.27
CA LYS A 204 6.10 14.09 -14.17
C LYS A 204 7.62 14.23 -14.33
N ASP A 205 8.41 13.63 -13.45
CA ASP A 205 9.85 13.62 -13.55
C ASP A 205 10.30 12.67 -14.67
N SER A 206 11.14 13.18 -15.58
CA SER A 206 11.54 12.43 -16.78
C SER A 206 12.41 11.22 -16.46
N GLU A 207 13.32 11.31 -15.49
CA GLU A 207 14.17 10.16 -15.12
C GLU A 207 13.33 9.09 -14.45
N TYR A 208 12.43 9.50 -13.56
CA TYR A 208 11.50 8.60 -12.90
C TYR A 208 10.57 7.89 -13.88
N SER A 209 10.06 8.60 -14.89
CA SER A 209 9.21 8.02 -15.93
C SER A 209 9.94 6.96 -16.77
N ILE A 210 11.20 7.20 -17.15
CA ILE A 210 12.05 6.22 -17.86
C ILE A 210 12.29 4.99 -16.98
N TYR A 211 12.65 5.20 -15.71
CA TYR A 211 12.83 4.14 -14.73
C TYR A 211 11.56 3.29 -14.54
N LEU A 212 10.40 3.93 -14.36
CA LEU A 212 9.13 3.22 -14.19
C LEU A 212 8.74 2.43 -15.43
N SER A 213 8.93 3.02 -16.62
CA SER A 213 8.68 2.32 -17.89
C SER A 213 9.55 1.07 -18.04
N TRP A 214 10.83 1.18 -17.65
CA TRP A 214 11.73 0.04 -17.63
C TRP A 214 11.26 -1.03 -16.63
N CYS A 215 10.86 -0.64 -15.41
CA CYS A 215 10.33 -1.58 -14.42
C CYS A 215 9.09 -2.30 -14.94
N HIS A 216 8.10 -1.57 -15.50
CA HIS A 216 6.87 -2.17 -16.02
C HIS A 216 7.10 -3.12 -17.21
N SER A 217 8.23 -2.99 -17.91
CA SER A 217 8.62 -3.91 -18.99
C SER A 217 9.13 -5.26 -18.49
N ARG A 218 9.44 -5.39 -17.19
CA ARG A 218 9.96 -6.62 -16.58
C ARG A 218 8.88 -7.70 -16.54
N ARG A 219 9.30 -8.95 -16.71
CA ARG A 219 8.37 -10.11 -16.75
C ARG A 219 7.67 -10.31 -15.40
N GLU A 220 8.42 -10.03 -14.35
CA GLU A 220 8.05 -10.04 -12.93
C GLU A 220 6.88 -9.09 -12.65
N CYS A 221 6.73 -8.01 -13.44
CA CYS A 221 5.63 -7.07 -13.26
C CYS A 221 4.30 -7.58 -13.82
N ASN A 222 4.29 -8.62 -14.66
CA ASN A 222 3.08 -9.20 -15.26
C ASN A 222 2.09 -8.15 -15.83
N ARG A 223 2.61 -7.10 -16.46
CA ARG A 223 1.87 -5.95 -17.02
C ARG A 223 1.11 -5.07 -16.00
N LEU A 224 1.34 -5.28 -14.71
CA LEU A 224 0.81 -4.42 -13.65
C LEU A 224 1.64 -3.14 -13.54
N GLN A 225 0.97 -2.03 -13.22
CA GLN A 225 1.63 -0.77 -12.90
C GLN A 225 2.01 -0.73 -11.42
N LEU A 226 2.96 0.14 -11.06
CA LEU A 226 3.40 0.30 -9.67
C LEU A 226 2.22 0.60 -8.72
N ASN A 227 1.25 1.40 -9.14
CA ASN A 227 0.05 1.66 -8.34
C ASN A 227 -0.73 0.38 -8.01
N ASP A 228 -0.83 -0.55 -8.97
CA ASP A 228 -1.54 -1.82 -8.78
C ASP A 228 -0.83 -2.70 -7.75
N PHE A 229 0.50 -2.62 -7.65
CA PHE A 229 1.29 -3.29 -6.63
C PHE A 229 1.08 -2.67 -5.25
N LEU A 230 1.18 -1.34 -5.16
CA LEU A 230 1.16 -0.61 -3.88
C LEU A 230 -0.18 -0.74 -3.13
N VAL A 231 -1.28 -1.00 -3.83
CA VAL A 231 -2.60 -1.24 -3.22
C VAL A 231 -2.81 -2.70 -2.75
N LYS A 232 -1.99 -3.66 -3.21
CA LYS A 232 -2.19 -5.09 -2.91
C LYS A 232 -2.20 -5.43 -1.42
N PRO A 233 -1.36 -4.86 -0.54
CA PRO A 233 -1.37 -5.26 0.87
C PRO A 233 -2.72 -5.04 1.56
N MET A 234 -3.40 -3.92 1.26
CA MET A 234 -4.76 -3.67 1.77
C MET A 234 -5.75 -4.69 1.19
N GLN A 235 -5.67 -4.92 -0.13
CA GLN A 235 -6.54 -5.88 -0.80
C GLN A 235 -6.36 -7.28 -0.22
N ARG A 236 -5.12 -7.74 -0.02
CA ARG A 236 -4.82 -9.07 0.51
C ARG A 236 -5.32 -9.24 1.93
N LEU A 237 -5.08 -8.24 2.79
CA LEU A 237 -5.51 -8.27 4.19
C LEU A 237 -7.03 -8.51 4.31
N THR A 238 -7.84 -7.88 3.45
CA THR A 238 -9.30 -8.07 3.45
C THR A 238 -9.78 -9.39 2.83
N LYS A 239 -8.93 -10.07 2.04
CA LYS A 239 -9.31 -11.33 1.35
C LYS A 239 -9.23 -12.56 2.25
N TYR A 240 -8.37 -12.56 3.26
CA TYR A 240 -8.23 -13.72 4.17
C TYR A 240 -9.58 -14.10 4.81
N GLY A 241 -10.29 -13.15 5.41
CA GLY A 241 -11.60 -13.41 6.02
C GLY A 241 -12.64 -13.92 5.02
N LEU A 242 -12.64 -13.40 3.79
CA LEU A 242 -13.58 -13.85 2.74
C LEU A 242 -13.30 -15.28 2.28
N LEU A 243 -12.02 -15.64 2.15
CA LEU A 243 -11.62 -17.00 1.77
C LEU A 243 -11.90 -18.00 2.89
N LEU A 244 -11.60 -17.64 4.15
CA LEU A 244 -11.92 -18.48 5.30
C LEU A 244 -13.43 -18.70 5.44
N ASN A 245 -14.26 -17.67 5.30
CA ASN A 245 -15.72 -17.80 5.32
C ASN A 245 -16.24 -18.71 4.19
N ARG A 246 -15.65 -18.66 3.00
CA ARG A 246 -15.97 -19.60 1.91
C ARG A 246 -15.57 -21.04 2.24
N ILE A 247 -14.44 -21.26 2.91
CA ILE A 247 -14.03 -22.60 3.36
C ILE A 247 -14.98 -23.12 4.45
N ILE A 248 -15.38 -22.26 5.40
CA ILE A 248 -16.35 -22.58 6.47
C ILE A 248 -17.68 -23.06 5.86
N HIS A 249 -18.16 -22.38 4.81
CA HIS A 249 -19.42 -22.73 4.15
C HIS A 249 -19.47 -24.19 3.64
N TYR A 250 -18.34 -24.73 3.19
CA TYR A 250 -18.23 -26.11 2.70
C TYR A 250 -17.71 -27.10 3.77
N THR A 251 -17.56 -26.69 5.03
CA THR A 251 -17.03 -27.55 6.11
C THR A 251 -18.16 -28.04 7.00
N HIS A 252 -18.35 -29.35 7.08
CA HIS A 252 -19.41 -29.99 7.89
C HIS A 252 -18.91 -30.67 9.16
N ASN A 253 -17.60 -30.86 9.30
CA ASN A 253 -16.99 -31.38 10.51
C ASN A 253 -16.96 -30.28 11.59
N GLU A 254 -17.66 -30.49 12.71
CA GLU A 254 -17.79 -29.48 13.77
C GLU A 254 -16.43 -29.01 14.33
N THR A 255 -15.46 -29.90 14.45
CA THR A 255 -14.14 -29.57 15.02
C THR A 255 -13.35 -28.69 14.07
N GLU A 256 -13.34 -29.03 12.77
CA GLU A 256 -12.73 -28.23 11.72
C GLU A 256 -13.44 -26.88 11.56
N GLU A 257 -14.77 -26.86 11.57
CA GLU A 257 -15.58 -25.65 11.46
C GLU A 257 -15.33 -24.68 12.62
N LYS A 258 -15.32 -25.17 13.87
CA LYS A 258 -14.97 -24.34 15.06
C LYS A 258 -13.62 -23.66 14.90
N SER A 259 -12.72 -24.32 14.21
CA SER A 259 -11.32 -23.94 14.13
C SER A 259 -11.08 -22.92 13.04
N LEU A 260 -11.72 -23.11 11.89
CA LEU A 260 -11.83 -22.09 10.87
C LEU A 260 -12.50 -20.82 11.41
N LYS A 261 -13.56 -20.95 12.22
CA LYS A 261 -14.22 -19.79 12.86
C LYS A 261 -13.26 -19.01 13.76
N ILE A 262 -12.40 -19.71 14.51
CA ILE A 262 -11.36 -19.04 15.32
C ILE A 262 -10.36 -18.30 14.41
N MET A 263 -9.88 -18.93 13.33
CA MET A 263 -8.96 -18.28 12.38
C MET A 263 -9.59 -17.05 11.72
N GLU A 264 -10.86 -17.16 11.32
CA GLU A 264 -11.63 -16.08 10.72
C GLU A 264 -11.82 -14.93 11.71
N GLN A 265 -12.19 -15.23 12.96
CA GLN A 265 -12.36 -14.23 14.01
C GLN A 265 -11.05 -13.51 14.32
N THR A 266 -9.93 -14.22 14.38
CA THR A 266 -8.60 -13.61 14.57
C THR A 266 -8.28 -12.67 13.42
N THR A 267 -8.46 -13.13 12.18
CA THR A 267 -8.23 -12.33 10.97
C THR A 267 -9.10 -11.06 10.96
N SER A 268 -10.39 -11.21 11.21
CA SER A 268 -11.37 -10.12 11.23
C SER A 268 -11.06 -9.08 12.32
N THR A 269 -10.61 -9.55 13.48
CA THR A 269 -10.17 -8.69 14.59
C THR A 269 -8.96 -7.87 14.19
N VAL A 270 -7.91 -8.51 13.64
CA VAL A 270 -6.69 -7.83 13.19
C VAL A 270 -7.00 -6.81 12.08
N VAL A 271 -7.81 -7.18 11.08
CA VAL A 271 -8.26 -6.25 10.02
C VAL A 271 -8.98 -5.04 10.62
N THR A 272 -9.84 -5.26 11.62
CA THR A 272 -10.58 -4.18 12.29
C THR A 272 -9.67 -3.27 13.10
N GLU A 273 -8.70 -3.84 13.83
CA GLU A 273 -7.68 -3.11 14.59
C GLU A 273 -6.82 -2.24 13.67
N ILE A 274 -6.29 -2.80 12.58
CA ILE A 274 -5.48 -2.06 11.61
C ILE A 274 -6.29 -0.94 10.95
N ASN A 275 -7.52 -1.24 10.50
CA ASN A 275 -8.40 -0.22 9.92
C ASN A 275 -8.72 0.92 10.90
N ARG A 276 -8.85 0.61 12.19
CA ARG A 276 -9.03 1.63 13.24
C ARG A 276 -7.77 2.48 13.38
N SER A 277 -6.59 1.88 13.35
CA SER A 277 -5.31 2.59 13.44
C SER A 277 -5.10 3.53 12.26
N VAL A 278 -5.36 3.07 11.02
CA VAL A 278 -5.31 3.89 9.81
C VAL A 278 -6.23 5.11 9.93
N ARG A 279 -7.51 4.91 10.28
CA ARG A 279 -8.46 6.01 10.48
C ARG A 279 -7.99 6.99 11.57
N GLN A 280 -7.49 6.47 12.69
CA GLN A 280 -7.01 7.32 13.77
C GLN A 280 -5.81 8.16 13.34
N ASN A 281 -4.93 7.62 12.49
CA ASN A 281 -3.80 8.36 11.95
C ASN A 281 -4.27 9.46 10.98
N GLU A 282 -5.21 9.16 10.07
CA GLU A 282 -5.81 10.16 9.19
C GLU A 282 -6.44 11.33 9.97
N GLU A 283 -7.10 11.06 11.10
CA GLU A 283 -7.63 12.12 11.97
C GLU A 283 -6.54 12.96 12.63
N VAL A 284 -5.45 12.34 13.06
CA VAL A 284 -4.28 13.07 13.61
C VAL A 284 -3.65 13.96 12.54
N GLU A 285 -3.54 13.47 11.31
CA GLU A 285 -2.99 14.24 10.19
C GLU A 285 -3.84 15.46 9.84
N LYS A 286 -5.17 15.32 9.86
CA LYS A 286 -6.09 16.46 9.66
C LYS A 286 -5.86 17.55 10.71
N VAL A 287 -5.66 17.16 11.97
CA VAL A 287 -5.39 18.11 13.06
C VAL A 287 -4.04 18.79 12.90
N ILE A 288 -3.00 18.05 12.48
CA ILE A 288 -1.68 18.61 12.18
C ILE A 288 -1.75 19.58 11.00
N ALA A 289 -2.48 19.24 9.95
CA ALA A 289 -2.68 20.10 8.78
C ALA A 289 -3.38 21.40 9.17
N LEU A 290 -4.44 21.32 10.00
CA LEU A 290 -5.14 22.48 10.52
C LEU A 290 -4.22 23.37 11.36
N GLN A 291 -3.39 22.78 12.23
CA GLN A 291 -2.44 23.54 13.04
C GLN A 291 -1.47 24.32 12.15
N LYS A 292 -0.92 23.70 11.11
CA LYS A 292 -0.04 24.38 10.14
C LYS A 292 -0.74 25.52 9.41
N THR A 293 -2.01 25.36 9.06
CA THR A 293 -2.80 26.44 8.45
C THR A 293 -2.92 27.62 9.42
N LEU A 294 -3.19 27.37 10.70
CA LEU A 294 -3.28 28.43 11.73
C LEU A 294 -1.94 29.13 11.97
N GLU A 295 -0.82 28.39 11.99
CA GLU A 295 0.52 28.95 12.16
C GLU A 295 0.94 29.87 10.99
N ASN A 296 0.40 29.63 9.79
CA ASN A 296 0.68 30.43 8.59
C ASN A 296 -0.27 31.64 8.41
N LEU A 297 -1.19 31.90 9.34
CA LEU A 297 -2.07 33.06 9.28
C LEU A 297 -1.31 34.32 9.74
N ASP A 298 -0.82 35.10 8.79
CA ASP A 298 -0.33 36.46 9.05
C ASP A 298 -1.53 37.39 9.33
N CYS A 299 -1.76 37.66 10.62
CA CYS A 299 -2.77 38.62 11.06
C CYS A 299 -2.12 39.97 11.37
N GLU A 300 -2.39 41.00 10.55
CA GLU A 300 -2.08 42.39 10.93
C GLU A 300 -3.07 42.88 12.00
N ILE A 301 -2.69 42.74 13.27
CA ILE A 301 -3.51 43.18 14.40
C ILE A 301 -3.19 44.65 14.70
N LYS A 302 -4.18 45.53 14.50
CA LYS A 302 -4.03 46.99 14.70
C LYS A 302 -4.30 47.44 16.13
N ASP A 303 -4.99 46.61 16.91
CA ASP A 303 -5.38 46.91 18.29
C ASP A 303 -4.34 46.31 19.26
N GLU A 304 -3.73 47.16 20.08
CA GLU A 304 -2.63 46.78 20.99
C GLU A 304 -3.07 45.78 22.08
N GLU A 305 -4.33 45.83 22.53
CA GLU A 305 -4.86 44.87 23.51
C GLU A 305 -5.09 43.50 22.86
N VAL A 306 -5.63 43.49 21.64
CA VAL A 306 -5.82 42.26 20.85
C VAL A 306 -4.48 41.64 20.48
N GLU A 307 -3.47 42.45 20.17
CA GLU A 307 -2.12 41.98 19.87
C GLU A 307 -1.46 41.32 21.09
N LYS A 308 -1.60 41.92 22.28
CA LYS A 308 -1.15 41.30 23.55
C LYS A 308 -1.81 39.96 23.81
N LEU A 309 -3.13 39.86 23.58
CA LEU A 309 -3.87 38.60 23.73
C LEU A 309 -3.45 37.55 22.69
N TYR A 310 -3.27 37.94 21.44
CA TYR A 310 -2.82 37.04 20.39
C TYR A 310 -1.39 36.53 20.65
N ASN A 311 -0.47 37.39 21.11
CA ASN A 311 0.87 36.94 21.47
C ASN A 311 0.89 35.99 22.68
N ALA A 312 -0.06 36.15 23.61
CA ALA A 312 -0.19 35.27 24.77
C ALA A 312 -0.85 33.91 24.46
N TYR A 313 -1.84 33.89 23.54
CA TYR A 313 -2.73 32.72 23.35
C TYR A 313 -2.83 32.21 21.91
N GLY A 314 -2.26 32.91 20.93
CA GLY A 314 -2.37 32.61 19.50
C GLY A 314 -1.60 31.35 19.07
N LYS A 315 -0.63 30.89 19.87
CA LYS A 315 0.08 29.63 19.65
C LYS A 315 -0.74 28.46 20.17
N LEU A 316 -1.62 27.93 19.33
CA LEU A 316 -2.46 26.78 19.63
C LEU A 316 -1.74 25.47 19.26
N ASN A 317 -1.38 24.66 20.26
CA ASN A 317 -0.98 23.28 20.03
C ASN A 317 -2.23 22.40 19.94
N LEU A 318 -2.69 22.10 18.73
CA LEU A 318 -3.85 21.24 18.49
C LEU A 318 -3.52 19.75 18.68
N SER A 319 -2.24 19.40 18.65
CA SER A 319 -1.77 18.03 18.88
C SER A 319 -1.77 17.64 20.36
N ALA A 320 -1.85 18.63 21.27
CA ALA A 320 -1.97 18.40 22.70
C ALA A 320 -3.41 18.09 23.13
N PRO A 321 -3.61 17.31 24.21
CA PRO A 321 -4.92 17.13 24.82
C PRO A 321 -5.58 18.48 25.15
N MET A 322 -6.91 18.50 25.21
CA MET A 322 -7.64 19.65 25.75
C MET A 322 -7.32 19.82 27.24
N LEU A 323 -7.44 21.04 27.76
CA LEU A 323 -7.34 21.27 29.20
C LEU A 323 -8.33 20.36 29.94
N TYR A 324 -7.88 19.80 31.06
CA TYR A 324 -8.65 18.88 31.91
C TYR A 324 -8.98 17.51 31.29
N CYS A 325 -8.43 17.19 30.11
CA CYS A 325 -8.46 15.83 29.57
C CYS A 325 -7.22 15.02 29.98
N LEU A 326 -7.35 13.69 30.02
CA LEU A 326 -6.21 12.82 30.29
C LEU A 326 -5.17 12.93 29.15
N PRO A 327 -3.86 12.77 29.44
CA PRO A 327 -2.80 12.85 28.44
C PRO A 327 -2.96 11.92 27.23
N ALA A 328 -3.68 10.81 27.40
CA ALA A 328 -3.97 9.85 26.34
C ALA A 328 -5.05 10.33 25.34
N HIS A 329 -5.83 11.36 25.68
CA HIS A 329 -6.87 11.89 24.78
C HIS A 329 -6.25 12.78 23.72
N ARG A 330 -6.70 12.60 22.48
CA ARG A 330 -6.31 13.42 21.34
C ARG A 330 -7.51 14.21 20.83
N ARG A 331 -7.24 15.40 20.26
CA ARG A 331 -8.27 16.18 19.55
C ARG A 331 -8.57 15.48 18.22
N THR A 332 -9.82 15.59 17.78
CA THR A 332 -10.28 15.07 16.48
C THR A 332 -11.05 16.17 15.79
N LEU A 333 -10.82 16.35 14.49
CA LEU A 333 -11.56 17.29 13.69
C LEU A 333 -12.93 16.70 13.34
N THR A 334 -13.98 17.16 14.03
CA THR A 334 -15.34 16.64 13.82
C THR A 334 -16.06 17.29 12.63
N HIS A 335 -15.79 18.57 12.38
CA HIS A 335 -16.44 19.33 11.33
C HIS A 335 -15.57 20.49 10.83
N GLN A 336 -15.59 20.72 9.52
CA GLN A 336 -14.96 21.87 8.86
C GLN A 336 -15.88 22.33 7.73
N ALA A 337 -16.22 23.62 7.70
CA ALA A 337 -17.10 24.21 6.68
C ALA A 337 -16.74 25.68 6.44
N ASP A 338 -17.02 26.14 5.22
CA ASP A 338 -16.89 27.55 4.84
C ASP A 338 -18.10 28.34 5.37
N LEU A 339 -17.87 29.14 6.41
CA LEU A 339 -18.90 29.98 7.03
C LEU A 339 -18.65 31.45 6.69
N ARG A 340 -19.75 32.20 6.45
CA ARG A 340 -19.70 33.66 6.32
C ARG A 340 -20.07 34.29 7.65
N PHE A 341 -19.14 35.03 8.23
CA PHE A 341 -19.43 35.83 9.43
C PHE A 341 -20.28 37.05 9.05
N ARG A 342 -21.40 37.25 9.74
CA ARG A 342 -22.25 38.44 9.55
C ARG A 342 -21.90 39.45 10.63
N ASP A 343 -21.12 40.46 10.26
CA ASP A 343 -20.71 41.52 11.18
C ASP A 343 -21.84 42.54 11.37
N SER A 344 -22.41 42.62 12.57
CA SER A 344 -23.54 43.51 12.90
C SER A 344 -23.12 44.98 13.12
N ALA A 345 -21.87 45.34 12.83
CA ALA A 345 -21.28 46.66 13.13
C ALA A 345 -21.96 47.86 12.42
N LYS A 346 -22.93 47.65 11.53
CA LYS A 346 -23.72 48.72 10.91
C LYS A 346 -25.00 49.11 11.65
N GLU A 347 -25.43 48.38 12.68
CA GLU A 347 -26.66 48.72 13.43
C GLU A 347 -26.43 49.63 14.65
N ALA A 348 -25.17 49.86 15.05
CA ALA A 348 -24.85 50.67 16.24
C ALA A 348 -24.50 52.15 15.96
N ARG A 349 -24.67 52.65 14.71
CA ARG A 349 -24.35 54.05 14.34
C ARG A 349 -25.57 54.91 13.97
N THR A 350 -26.76 54.50 14.37
CA THR A 350 -27.98 55.32 14.17
C THR A 350 -28.86 55.27 15.42
N ILE A 351 -28.42 55.91 16.50
CA ILE A 351 -29.31 56.53 17.51
C ILE A 351 -28.70 57.88 17.89
#